data_AF-A0A7X6ARF0-F1
#
_entry.id   AF-A0A7X6ARF0-F1
#
_cell.length_a   1.000
_cell.length_b   1.000
_cell.length_c   1.000
_cell.angle_alpha   90.00
_cell.angle_beta   90.00
_cell.angle_gamma   90.00
#
_symmetry.space_group_name_H-M   'P 1'
#
loop_
_entity.id
_entity.type
_entity.pdbx_description
1 polymer ?
#
loop_
_entity_poly.entity_id
_entity_poly.type
_entity_poly.pdbx_seq_one_letter_code
_entity_poly.pdbx_strand_id
1 'polypeptide(L)'
;KTLPKGATAIDFAYAVHTEVGHRCVGARVNGRLLPLSTRLESGDIVEVITSRSQDAGPSRDWLNVVRTSRARSKIKQWFLKERREQASAEGREQVMALLRKEGLGLGAAERERV
;
A
#
# COMPACT_ATOMS: atom_id res chain seq x y z
N LYS A 1 6.76 13.28 17.16
CA LYS A 1 5.43 13.01 16.52
C LYS A 1 4.47 12.63 17.64
N THR A 2 3.25 13.15 17.68
CA THR A 2 2.27 12.79 18.71
C THR A 2 1.38 11.65 18.22
N LEU A 3 1.25 10.60 19.02
CA LEU A 3 0.44 9.42 18.73
C LEU A 3 -0.56 9.17 19.87
N PRO A 4 -1.75 8.61 19.59
CA PRO A 4 -2.67 8.23 20.65
C PRO A 4 -2.10 7.06 21.48
N LYS A 5 -2.55 6.95 22.73
CA LYS A 5 -2.16 5.85 23.62
C LYS A 5 -2.45 4.50 22.97
N GLY A 6 -1.47 3.59 23.03
CA GLY A 6 -1.57 2.25 22.47
C GLY A 6 -1.32 2.17 20.96
N ALA A 7 -0.85 3.26 20.33
CA ALA A 7 -0.37 3.23 18.96
C ALA A 7 0.76 2.21 18.78
N THR A 8 0.82 1.60 17.60
CA THR A 8 1.80 0.57 17.25
C THR A 8 3.01 1.15 16.50
N ALA A 9 4.06 0.35 16.31
CA ALA A 9 5.17 0.74 15.43
C ALA A 9 4.71 1.04 13.99
N ILE A 10 3.69 0.35 13.50
CA ILE A 10 3.06 0.62 12.19
C ILE A 10 2.41 2.00 12.18
N ASP A 11 1.67 2.35 13.24
CA ASP A 11 1.07 3.69 13.38
C ASP A 11 2.14 4.79 13.36
N PHE A 12 3.27 4.55 14.04
CA PHE A 12 4.40 5.47 14.00
C PHE A 12 4.98 5.63 12.59
N ALA A 13 5.19 4.53 11.86
CA ALA A 13 5.67 4.58 10.48
C ALA A 13 4.77 5.46 9.58
N TYR A 14 3.44 5.30 9.67
CA TYR A 14 2.48 6.12 8.92
C TYR A 14 2.36 7.58 9.41
N ALA A 15 2.69 7.84 10.67
CA ALA A 15 2.78 9.19 11.22
C ALA A 15 4.04 9.92 10.75
N VAL A 16 5.15 9.19 10.54
CA VAL A 16 6.36 9.71 9.88
C VAL A 16 6.04 10.07 8.44
N HIS A 17 5.66 9.10 7.62
CA HIS A 17 5.28 9.31 6.23
C HIS A 17 4.49 8.12 5.67
N THR A 18 3.60 8.36 4.71
CA THR A 18 2.81 7.28 4.07
C THR A 18 3.72 6.23 3.42
N GLU A 19 4.74 6.67 2.68
CA GLU A 19 5.68 5.77 1.99
C GLU A 19 6.54 4.95 2.96
N VAL A 20 6.91 5.54 4.11
CA VAL A 20 7.62 4.81 5.18
C VAL A 20 6.71 3.71 5.75
N GLY A 21 5.42 4.01 5.95
CA GLY A 21 4.43 3.01 6.34
C GLY A 21 4.26 1.90 5.30
N HIS A 22 4.10 2.24 4.01
CA HIS A 22 3.94 1.25 2.93
C HIS A 22 5.14 0.32 2.78
N ARG A 23 6.36 0.86 2.95
CA ARG A 23 7.59 0.08 2.80
C ARG A 23 8.07 -0.56 4.10
N CYS A 24 7.35 -0.39 5.20
CA CYS A 24 7.75 -0.89 6.51
C CYS A 24 7.82 -2.42 6.51
N VAL A 25 8.96 -2.99 6.90
CA VAL A 25 9.15 -4.44 7.02
C VAL A 25 9.51 -4.85 8.44
N GLY A 26 9.91 -3.91 9.29
CA GLY A 26 10.24 -4.16 10.68
C GLY A 26 10.42 -2.86 11.46
N ALA A 27 10.52 -2.96 12.78
CA ALA A 27 10.82 -1.83 13.63
C ALA A 27 11.75 -2.26 14.78
N ARG A 28 12.67 -1.38 15.16
CA ARG A 28 13.37 -1.48 16.44
C ARG A 28 12.80 -0.46 17.41
N VAL A 29 12.54 -0.91 18.62
CA VAL A 29 12.10 -0.04 19.72
C VAL A 29 13.19 -0.12 20.79
N ASN A 30 13.78 1.03 21.13
CA ASN A 30 14.89 1.14 22.07
C ASN A 30 16.05 0.18 21.71
N GLY A 31 16.40 0.14 20.41
CA GLY A 31 17.49 -0.69 19.86
C GLY A 31 17.16 -2.18 19.70
N ARG A 32 15.99 -2.66 20.12
CA ARG A 32 15.60 -4.09 20.02
C ARG A 32 14.58 -4.31 18.91
N LEU A 33 14.78 -5.36 18.11
CA LEU A 33 13.81 -5.76 17.08
C LEU A 33 12.57 -6.35 17.76
N LEU A 34 11.42 -5.72 17.55
CA LEU A 34 10.15 -6.15 18.13
C LEU A 34 9.09 -6.34 17.04
N PRO A 35 8.02 -7.12 17.31
CA PRO A 35 6.90 -7.24 16.39
C PRO A 35 6.31 -5.87 16.04
N LEU A 36 5.89 -5.69 14.79
CA LEU A 36 5.29 -4.43 14.31
C LEU A 36 3.99 -4.05 15.05
N SER A 37 3.31 -5.02 15.65
CA SER A 37 2.12 -4.84 16.48
C SER A 37 2.43 -4.37 17.91
N THR A 38 3.70 -4.23 18.27
CA THR A 38 4.11 -3.74 19.60
C THR A 38 3.53 -2.35 19.85
N ARG A 39 2.91 -2.18 21.01
CA ARG A 39 2.38 -0.88 21.46
C ARG A 39 3.53 -0.04 21.96
N LEU A 40 3.55 1.22 21.54
CA LEU A 40 4.56 2.18 21.92
C LEU A 40 4.15 2.92 23.19
N GLU A 41 5.14 3.22 24.01
CA GLU A 41 5.04 4.06 25.18
C GLU A 41 5.67 5.44 24.93
N SER A 42 5.29 6.41 25.75
CA SER A 42 5.87 7.75 25.67
C SER A 42 7.35 7.69 26.05
N GLY A 43 8.21 8.19 25.16
CA GLY A 43 9.66 8.19 25.36
C GLY A 43 10.39 7.08 24.60
N ASP A 44 9.67 6.14 23.99
CA ASP A 44 10.29 5.11 23.15
C ASP A 44 10.98 5.72 21.92
N ILE A 45 12.21 5.25 21.66
CA ILE A 45 12.94 5.53 20.42
C ILE A 45 12.58 4.43 19.42
N VAL A 46 11.96 4.83 18.31
CA VAL A 46 11.50 3.89 17.27
C VAL A 46 12.27 4.11 15.98
N GLU A 47 12.97 3.08 15.53
CA GLU A 47 13.58 3.00 14.21
C GLU A 47 12.70 2.15 13.30
N VAL A 48 12.26 2.72 12.18
CA VAL A 48 11.47 2.01 11.17
C VAL A 48 12.41 1.44 10.11
N ILE A 49 12.31 0.15 9.86
CA ILE A 49 13.08 -0.54 8.82
C ILE A 49 12.20 -0.61 7.57
N THR A 50 12.67 -0.02 6.47
CA THR A 50 11.96 -0.01 5.20
C THR A 50 12.64 -0.87 4.14
N SER A 51 11.84 -1.51 3.28
CA SER A 51 12.34 -2.22 2.11
C SER A 51 12.49 -1.28 0.91
N ARG A 52 13.49 -1.56 0.06
CA ARG A 52 13.67 -0.89 -1.24
C ARG A 52 12.99 -1.62 -2.39
N SER A 53 12.45 -2.82 -2.15
CA SER A 53 11.85 -3.66 -3.18
C SER A 53 10.59 -3.01 -3.77
N GLN A 54 10.32 -3.28 -5.05
CA GLN A 54 9.16 -2.72 -5.76
C GLN A 54 7.84 -3.37 -5.33
N ASP A 55 7.88 -4.61 -4.86
CA ASP A 55 6.76 -5.36 -4.30
C ASP A 55 6.52 -5.07 -2.81
N ALA A 56 7.28 -4.14 -2.21
CA ALA A 56 7.08 -3.75 -0.83
C ALA A 56 5.71 -3.05 -0.66
N GLY A 57 4.91 -3.59 0.25
CA GLY A 57 3.59 -3.07 0.55
C GLY A 57 3.13 -3.44 1.96
N PRO A 58 2.07 -2.78 2.45
CA PRO A 58 1.46 -3.11 3.72
C PRO A 58 0.82 -4.50 3.70
N SER A 59 0.79 -5.18 4.85
CA SER A 59 -0.02 -6.39 5.04
C SER A 59 -1.48 -6.03 5.38
N ARG A 60 -2.43 -6.88 4.94
CA ARG A 60 -3.86 -6.76 5.30
C ARG A 60 -4.08 -6.91 6.80
N ASP A 61 -3.29 -7.76 7.45
CA ASP A 61 -3.41 -8.03 8.89
C ASP A 61 -3.14 -6.80 9.74
N TRP A 62 -2.42 -5.82 9.20
CA TRP A 62 -2.13 -4.56 9.89
C TRP A 62 -3.42 -3.80 10.25
N LEU A 63 -4.48 -3.95 9.47
CA LEU A 63 -5.78 -3.33 9.74
C LEU A 63 -6.36 -3.72 11.12
N ASN A 64 -5.97 -4.90 11.64
CA ASN A 64 -6.41 -5.41 12.92
C ASN A 64 -5.61 -4.87 14.11
N VAL A 65 -4.36 -4.42 13.88
CA VAL A 65 -3.46 -3.97 14.95
C VAL A 65 -3.25 -2.46 14.98
N VAL A 66 -3.37 -1.76 13.85
CA VAL A 66 -3.23 -0.31 13.80
C VAL A 66 -4.34 0.40 14.57
N ARG A 67 -3.96 1.41 15.34
CA ARG A 67 -4.88 2.21 16.15
C ARG A 67 -5.28 3.52 15.51
N THR A 68 -4.39 4.14 14.73
CA THR A 68 -4.66 5.44 14.14
C THR A 68 -5.58 5.34 12.92
N SER A 69 -6.53 6.26 12.82
CA SER A 69 -7.40 6.39 11.64
C SER A 69 -6.57 6.65 10.37
N ARG A 70 -5.49 7.42 10.49
CA ARG A 70 -4.56 7.72 9.40
C ARG A 70 -3.94 6.45 8.82
N ALA A 71 -3.31 5.61 9.64
CA ALA A 71 -2.69 4.36 9.16
C ALA A 71 -3.72 3.46 8.50
N ARG A 72 -4.87 3.24 9.17
CA ARG A 72 -5.97 2.42 8.63
C ARG A 72 -6.46 2.92 7.27
N SER A 73 -6.68 4.21 7.13
CA SER A 73 -7.14 4.82 5.87
C SER A 73 -6.09 4.68 4.77
N LYS A 74 -4.80 4.89 5.06
CA LYS A 74 -3.74 4.74 4.06
C LYS A 74 -3.54 3.30 3.61
N ILE A 75 -3.58 2.34 4.54
CA ILE A 75 -3.54 0.91 4.21
C ILE A 75 -4.72 0.53 3.30
N LYS A 76 -5.95 0.94 3.64
CA LYS A 76 -7.12 0.68 2.80
C LYS A 76 -7.01 1.30 1.41
N GLN A 77 -6.54 2.55 1.33
CA GLN A 77 -6.32 3.26 0.06
C GLN A 77 -5.30 2.54 -0.82
N TRP A 78 -4.23 2.01 -0.23
CA TRP A 78 -3.21 1.25 -0.95
C TRP A 78 -3.82 0.03 -1.65
N PHE A 79 -4.56 -0.81 -0.92
CA PHE A 79 -5.21 -2.00 -1.49
C PHE A 79 -6.30 -1.65 -2.51
N LEU A 80 -7.02 -0.54 -2.33
CA LEU A 80 -8.04 -0.11 -3.29
C LEU A 80 -7.40 0.33 -4.62
N LYS A 81 -6.26 1.03 -4.54
CA LYS A 81 -5.49 1.44 -5.73
C LYS A 81 -4.98 0.23 -6.49
N GLU A 82 -4.34 -0.71 -5.79
CA GLU A 82 -3.84 -1.96 -6.37
C GLU A 82 -4.96 -2.73 -7.10
N ARG A 83 -6.12 -2.92 -6.46
CA ARG A 83 -7.29 -3.56 -7.08
C ARG A 83 -7.80 -2.81 -8.31
N ARG A 84 -7.84 -1.47 -8.27
CA ARG A 84 -8.31 -0.66 -9.40
C ARG A 84 -7.38 -0.78 -10.60
N GLU A 85 -6.07 -0.77 -10.36
CA GLU A 85 -5.07 -0.92 -11.42
C GLU A 85 -5.16 -2.30 -12.06
N GLN A 86 -5.30 -3.36 -11.25
CA GLN A 86 -5.53 -4.72 -11.73
C GLN A 86 -6.83 -4.84 -12.55
N ALA A 87 -7.97 -4.40 -12.00
CA ALA A 87 -9.25 -4.46 -12.69
C ALA A 87 -9.27 -3.67 -14.00
N SER A 88 -8.55 -2.54 -14.05
CA SER A 88 -8.43 -1.75 -15.29
C SER A 88 -7.59 -2.47 -16.34
N ALA A 89 -6.53 -3.18 -15.95
CA ALA A 89 -5.73 -3.98 -16.85
C ALA A 89 -6.53 -5.16 -17.42
N GLU A 90 -7.20 -5.91 -16.54
CA GLU A 90 -8.07 -7.04 -16.91
C GLU A 90 -9.21 -6.60 -17.84
N GLY A 91 -9.88 -5.48 -17.53
CA GLY A 91 -10.95 -4.94 -18.38
C GLY A 91 -10.46 -4.53 -19.78
N ARG A 92 -9.27 -3.92 -19.88
CA ARG A 92 -8.66 -3.61 -21.19
C ARG A 92 -8.36 -4.86 -21.98
N GLU A 93 -7.82 -5.89 -21.34
CA GLU A 93 -7.52 -7.16 -21.98
C GLU A 93 -8.79 -7.85 -22.50
N GLN A 94 -9.86 -7.88 -21.69
CA GLN A 94 -11.15 -8.44 -22.09
C GLN A 94 -11.75 -7.71 -23.31
N VAL A 95 -11.74 -6.38 -23.31
CA VAL A 95 -12.21 -5.57 -24.44
C VAL A 95 -11.37 -5.87 -25.69
N MET A 96 -10.04 -5.93 -25.56
CA MET A 96 -9.14 -6.23 -26.68
C MET A 96 -9.36 -7.65 -27.24
N ALA A 97 -9.62 -8.63 -26.38
CA ALA A 97 -9.91 -9.99 -26.80
C ALA A 97 -11.23 -10.08 -27.58
N LEU A 98 -12.28 -9.38 -27.10
CA LEU A 98 -13.57 -9.30 -27.79
C LEU A 98 -13.45 -8.61 -29.16
N LEU A 99 -12.76 -7.47 -29.23
CA LEU A 99 -12.54 -6.75 -30.48
C LEU A 99 -11.82 -7.62 -31.52
N ARG A 100 -10.76 -8.35 -31.11
CA ARG A 100 -10.07 -9.31 -31.98
C ARG A 100 -10.97 -10.43 -32.46
N LYS A 101 -11.82 -10.96 -31.58
CA LYS A 101 -12.79 -12.02 -31.92
C LYS A 101 -13.79 -11.57 -32.98
N GLU A 102 -14.26 -10.33 -32.89
CA GLU A 102 -15.19 -9.72 -33.86
C GLU A 102 -14.48 -9.20 -35.14
N GLY A 103 -13.17 -9.47 -35.29
CA GLY A 103 -12.39 -9.01 -36.45
C GLY A 103 -12.12 -7.50 -36.47
N LEU A 104 -12.45 -6.78 -35.39
CA LEU A 104 -12.25 -5.34 -35.24
C LEU A 104 -10.85 -5.09 -34.67
N GLY A 105 -9.85 -4.97 -35.55
CA GLY A 105 -8.52 -4.51 -35.16
C GLY A 105 -8.53 -3.00 -34.90
N LEU A 106 -7.89 -2.53 -33.82
CA LEU A 106 -7.66 -1.10 -33.56
C LEU A 106 -6.89 -0.38 -34.69
N GLY A 107 -6.33 -1.13 -35.66
CA GLY A 107 -5.69 -0.60 -36.86
C GLY A 107 -6.64 -0.04 -37.94
N ALA A 108 -7.96 -0.01 -37.70
CA ALA A 108 -8.93 0.63 -38.59
C ALA A 108 -9.21 2.10 -38.22
N ALA A 109 -9.07 2.49 -36.95
CA ALA A 109 -9.37 3.85 -36.48
C ALA A 109 -8.29 4.89 -36.85
N GLU A 110 -7.13 4.47 -37.35
CA GLU A 110 -6.00 5.34 -37.69
C GLU A 110 -5.82 5.54 -39.20
N ARG A 111 -6.66 4.90 -40.04
CA ARG A 111 -6.55 4.97 -41.51
C ARG A 111 -7.52 5.95 -42.18
N GLU A 112 -8.42 6.58 -41.44
CA GLU A 112 -9.46 7.48 -42.00
C GLU A 112 -9.13 8.97 -41.78
N ARG A 113 -7.84 9.32 -41.81
CA ARG A 113 -7.33 10.71 -41.79
C ARG A 113 -6.31 10.97 -42.90
N VAL A 114 -6.61 10.56 -44.14
CA VAL A 114 -5.92 11.05 -45.35
C VAL A 114 -6.97 11.55 -46.32
#